data_AF-A0A1H6KM03-F1
#
_entry.id   AF-A0A1H6KM03-F1
#
_cell.length_a   1.000
_cell.length_b   1.000
_cell.length_c   1.000
_cell.angle_alpha   90.00
_cell.angle_beta   90.00
_cell.angle_gamma   90.00
#
_symmetry.space_group_name_H-M   'P 1'
#
loop_
_entity.id
_entity.type
_entity.pdbx_description
1 polymer ?
#
loop_
_entity_poly.entity_id
_entity_poly.type
_entity_poly.pdbx_seq_one_letter_code
_entity_poly.pdbx_strand_id
1 'polypeptide(L)'
;MKKVIAGIIALTAVICSFTGCGKDAADDAAGTSASTAAETTASQEKTTDGEAASAASAETGTYEDAVKEFVEAYMANDRQKTLEMQYPDGIMDFVKVFMRSEESEEWTEEDVISLLQYGMYDDFDEDAKVTFKGIVSAEPLRSDEESEIKETFSTVKWAINYINEHGGPDKADPAELDEEWEDLDYDEYPCEVDIEEGYYVTFEIEDDESEADEGTLYAVRIKGENGWKISIGDIHGNVKANRKDSMNSTASTLDKALNTALVEMDEQDKLPSSDSAFIVSSDDSLNYKVPDDFDMEFLKKRVQNYFGMVTELEWFAVIKNGYVEYAAVVYSDDQQYVGTYPSDYIMVAAGDDADSYTEPDEKADERTFKELHDICVEVIG
;
A
#
# COMPACT_ATOMS: atom_id res chain seq x y z
N MET A 1 13.97 21.42 15.78
CA MET A 1 15.39 21.15 15.41
C MET A 1 15.73 19.68 15.13
N LYS A 2 15.40 18.68 15.97
CA LYS A 2 15.53 17.24 15.60
C LYS A 2 14.22 16.44 15.60
N LYS A 3 13.13 17.04 16.09
CA LYS A 3 11.84 16.37 16.34
C LYS A 3 10.84 16.64 15.23
N VAL A 4 10.65 17.90 14.84
CA VAL A 4 9.83 18.30 13.68
C VAL A 4 10.32 17.73 12.32
N ILE A 5 11.65 17.58 12.12
CA ILE A 5 12.20 16.82 10.97
C ILE A 5 11.64 15.38 10.95
N ALA A 6 11.37 14.76 12.10
CA ALA A 6 10.75 13.45 12.19
C ALA A 6 9.24 13.46 11.93
N GLY A 7 8.52 14.55 12.20
CA GLY A 7 7.09 14.72 11.87
C GLY A 7 6.83 14.95 10.37
N ILE A 8 7.68 15.74 9.70
CA ILE A 8 7.61 15.95 8.24
C ILE A 8 8.18 14.75 7.48
N ILE A 9 9.28 14.15 7.96
CA ILE A 9 9.70 12.83 7.48
C ILE A 9 8.63 11.80 7.84
N ALA A 10 7.83 11.92 8.88
CA ALA A 10 6.68 11.03 9.07
C ALA A 10 5.57 11.32 8.06
N LEU A 11 5.31 12.54 7.61
CA LEU A 11 4.33 12.79 6.54
C LEU A 11 4.85 12.30 5.18
N THR A 12 6.07 12.68 4.80
CA THR A 12 6.71 12.21 3.55
C THR A 12 7.13 10.77 3.61
N ALA A 13 7.46 10.20 4.77
CA ALA A 13 7.72 8.77 4.93
C ALA A 13 6.49 7.98 5.32
N VAL A 14 5.34 8.54 5.68
CA VAL A 14 4.05 7.83 5.59
C VAL A 14 3.74 7.72 4.09
N ILE A 15 3.82 8.83 3.35
CA ILE A 15 3.72 8.84 1.88
C ILE A 15 4.79 7.95 1.18
N CYS A 16 6.03 7.87 1.67
CA CYS A 16 7.12 7.04 1.13
C CYS A 16 7.31 5.68 1.85
N SER A 17 6.64 5.38 2.97
CA SER A 17 6.64 4.03 3.56
C SER A 17 5.51 3.17 3.02
N PHE A 18 4.54 3.77 2.34
CA PHE A 18 3.62 3.04 1.46
C PHE A 18 4.28 2.54 0.15
N THR A 19 5.55 2.91 -0.12
CA THR A 19 6.41 2.21 -1.10
C THR A 19 7.51 1.37 -0.45
N GLY A 20 7.49 1.14 0.87
CA GLY A 20 8.51 0.31 1.52
C GLY A 20 8.38 0.10 3.02
N CYS A 21 8.01 -1.14 3.39
CA CYS A 21 8.34 -1.86 4.63
C CYS A 21 8.15 -1.13 5.98
N GLY A 22 6.97 -1.30 6.58
CA GLY A 22 6.75 -1.09 8.02
C GLY A 22 7.47 -2.13 8.89
N LYS A 23 7.98 -1.67 10.04
CA LYS A 23 8.76 -2.46 11.01
C LYS A 23 8.22 -2.19 12.42
N ASP A 24 7.52 -3.16 12.99
CA ASP A 24 7.07 -3.09 14.37
C ASP A 24 8.10 -3.64 15.36
N ALA A 25 8.17 -2.97 16.49
CA ALA A 25 8.77 -3.46 17.72
C ALA A 25 7.66 -3.93 18.67
N ALA A 26 7.67 -5.22 19.00
CA ALA A 26 6.89 -5.80 20.07
C ALA A 26 7.42 -5.38 21.47
N ASP A 27 6.54 -5.14 22.44
CA ASP A 27 6.35 -6.09 23.56
C ASP A 27 5.23 -5.72 24.57
N ASP A 28 4.46 -6.75 24.91
CA ASP A 28 3.85 -7.12 26.20
C ASP A 28 2.88 -6.20 26.98
N ALA A 29 1.62 -6.65 27.12
CA ALA A 29 1.11 -7.19 28.40
C ALA A 29 -0.30 -7.82 28.32
N ALA A 30 -0.33 -9.12 28.67
CA ALA A 30 -1.40 -9.96 29.20
C ALA A 30 -2.76 -9.35 29.64
N GLY A 31 -3.86 -9.98 29.19
CA GLY A 31 -4.83 -10.56 30.13
C GLY A 31 -6.33 -10.40 29.85
N THR A 32 -6.97 -11.54 29.57
CA THR A 32 -8.31 -11.96 30.03
C THR A 32 -9.54 -11.74 29.13
N SER A 33 -9.88 -12.81 28.39
CA SER A 33 -11.20 -13.45 28.24
C SER A 33 -12.48 -12.63 28.52
N ALA A 34 -13.35 -12.51 27.52
CA ALA A 34 -14.76 -12.88 27.63
C ALA A 34 -15.45 -13.01 26.26
N SER A 35 -15.92 -14.24 26.00
CA SER A 35 -16.94 -14.60 25.02
C SER A 35 -18.25 -13.82 25.21
N THR A 36 -18.92 -13.40 24.14
CA THR A 36 -20.35 -13.69 23.93
C THR A 36 -20.71 -13.62 22.44
N ALA A 37 -21.43 -14.63 21.99
CA ALA A 37 -21.92 -14.83 20.64
C ALA A 37 -23.33 -14.27 20.43
N ALA A 38 -23.69 -14.17 19.14
CA ALA A 38 -25.04 -14.14 18.56
C ALA A 38 -25.83 -12.82 18.74
N GLU A 39 -26.64 -12.37 17.78
CA GLU A 39 -27.44 -13.14 16.84
C GLU A 39 -27.97 -12.21 15.73
N THR A 40 -28.06 -12.79 14.53
CA THR A 40 -28.68 -12.26 13.32
C THR A 40 -30.18 -12.02 13.52
N THR A 41 -30.76 -10.93 13.01
CA THR A 41 -32.17 -10.94 12.59
C THR A 41 -32.42 -9.95 11.45
N ALA A 42 -32.74 -10.51 10.28
CA ALA A 42 -33.31 -9.83 9.15
C ALA A 42 -34.82 -9.61 9.35
N SER A 43 -35.37 -8.48 8.90
CA SER A 43 -36.74 -8.39 8.38
C SER A 43 -36.95 -7.14 7.52
N GLN A 44 -37.36 -7.38 6.28
CA GLN A 44 -38.06 -6.47 5.37
C GLN A 44 -39.35 -5.95 6.03
N GLU A 45 -39.78 -4.70 5.76
CA GLU A 45 -40.53 -4.27 4.56
C GLU A 45 -41.22 -2.91 4.83
N LYS A 46 -41.26 -2.07 3.77
CA LYS A 46 -42.38 -1.19 3.37
C LYS A 46 -42.51 0.25 3.92
N THR A 47 -42.06 1.17 3.06
CA THR A 47 -42.64 2.46 2.62
C THR A 47 -43.63 3.21 3.53
N THR A 48 -43.29 4.46 3.85
CA THR A 48 -44.27 5.56 3.87
C THR A 48 -43.62 6.84 3.34
N ASP A 49 -44.25 7.45 2.33
CA ASP A 49 -43.89 8.75 1.76
C ASP A 49 -43.97 9.86 2.81
N GLY A 50 -42.95 10.70 2.85
CA GLY A 50 -42.86 11.89 3.68
C GLY A 50 -41.96 12.93 3.00
N GLU A 51 -42.59 13.76 2.19
CA GLU A 51 -42.06 14.93 1.48
C GLU A 51 -41.30 15.88 2.43
N ALA A 52 -39.98 16.02 2.25
CA ALA A 52 -39.21 17.13 2.79
C ALA A 52 -37.96 17.40 1.92
N ALA A 53 -38.00 18.56 1.27
CA ALA A 53 -36.88 19.34 0.75
C ALA A 53 -35.81 18.59 -0.07
N SER A 54 -36.00 18.63 -1.38
CA SER A 54 -34.90 18.64 -2.35
C SER A 54 -33.93 19.77 -1.96
N ALA A 55 -32.88 19.42 -1.23
CA ALA A 55 -31.60 20.09 -1.38
C ALA A 55 -31.14 19.75 -2.79
N ALA A 56 -31.00 20.77 -3.64
CA ALA A 56 -30.33 20.61 -4.90
C ALA A 56 -28.93 20.06 -4.58
N SER A 57 -28.71 18.77 -4.83
CA SER A 57 -27.35 18.26 -4.94
C SER A 57 -26.78 19.04 -6.11
N ALA A 58 -25.74 19.83 -5.85
CA ALA A 58 -24.87 20.25 -6.92
C ALA A 58 -24.48 18.97 -7.68
N GLU A 59 -24.50 19.02 -9.01
CA GLU A 59 -23.95 17.95 -9.84
C GLU A 59 -22.45 17.86 -9.47
N THR A 60 -22.13 17.05 -8.47
CA THR A 60 -20.76 16.60 -8.23
C THR A 60 -20.37 15.85 -9.49
N GLY A 61 -19.33 16.33 -10.18
CA GLY A 61 -18.84 15.73 -11.43
C GLY A 61 -18.56 14.24 -11.29
N THR A 62 -18.41 13.54 -12.42
CA THR A 62 -18.13 12.10 -12.38
C THR A 62 -16.67 11.85 -11.99
N TYR A 63 -16.33 10.62 -11.57
CA TYR A 63 -14.94 10.31 -11.24
C TYR A 63 -14.05 10.43 -12.50
N GLU A 64 -14.61 10.18 -13.69
CA GLU A 64 -13.89 10.34 -14.95
C GLU A 64 -13.49 11.80 -15.21
N ASP A 65 -14.37 12.75 -14.91
CA ASP A 65 -14.06 14.18 -15.01
C ASP A 65 -12.95 14.57 -14.03
N ALA A 66 -12.99 14.04 -12.80
CA ALA A 66 -11.98 14.31 -11.78
C ALA A 66 -10.61 13.70 -12.12
N VAL A 67 -10.56 12.46 -12.63
CA VAL A 67 -9.34 11.81 -13.14
C VAL A 67 -8.73 12.67 -14.23
N LYS A 68 -9.52 13.05 -15.24
CA LYS A 68 -9.05 13.88 -16.33
C LYS A 68 -8.51 15.21 -15.83
N GLU A 69 -9.25 15.89 -14.96
CA GLU A 69 -8.87 17.18 -14.40
C GLU A 69 -7.57 17.09 -13.60
N PHE A 70 -7.37 16.01 -12.84
CA PHE A 70 -6.17 15.75 -12.07
C PHE A 70 -4.95 15.54 -12.98
N VAL A 71 -5.06 14.67 -13.99
CA VAL A 71 -3.96 14.41 -14.93
C VAL A 71 -3.62 15.68 -15.71
N GLU A 72 -4.62 16.44 -16.17
CA GLU A 72 -4.40 17.73 -16.84
C GLU A 72 -3.70 18.76 -15.92
N ALA A 73 -4.06 18.80 -14.62
CA ALA A 73 -3.38 19.64 -13.64
C ALA A 73 -1.93 19.20 -13.40
N TYR A 74 -1.70 17.89 -13.30
CA TYR A 74 -0.36 17.31 -13.16
C TYR A 74 0.54 17.70 -14.35
N MET A 75 0.06 17.49 -15.58
CA MET A 75 0.79 17.83 -16.81
C MET A 75 1.02 19.34 -16.97
N ALA A 76 0.17 20.19 -16.38
CA ALA A 76 0.36 21.63 -16.34
C ALA A 76 1.31 22.10 -15.22
N ASN A 77 1.87 21.17 -14.44
CA ASN A 77 2.63 21.44 -13.20
C ASN A 77 1.84 22.32 -12.22
N ASP A 78 0.51 22.18 -12.18
CA ASP A 78 -0.38 22.90 -11.27
C ASP A 78 -0.44 22.18 -9.91
N ARG A 79 0.67 22.29 -9.17
CA ARG A 79 0.88 21.56 -7.90
C ARG A 79 -0.14 21.91 -6.82
N GLN A 80 -0.64 23.14 -6.82
CA GLN A 80 -1.68 23.53 -5.86
C GLN A 80 -2.98 22.79 -6.17
N LYS A 81 -3.39 22.77 -7.44
CA LYS A 81 -4.62 22.11 -7.84
C LYS A 81 -4.55 20.60 -7.60
N THR A 82 -3.44 19.96 -7.94
CA THR A 82 -3.28 18.53 -7.65
C THR A 82 -3.28 18.24 -6.16
N LEU A 83 -2.67 19.10 -5.32
CA LEU A 83 -2.74 18.99 -3.86
C LEU A 83 -4.19 19.08 -3.34
N GLU A 84 -4.96 20.07 -3.79
CA GLU A 84 -6.37 20.26 -3.39
C GLU A 84 -7.28 19.10 -3.83
N MET A 85 -6.95 18.46 -4.95
CA MET A 85 -7.65 17.27 -5.45
C MET A 85 -7.28 15.99 -4.70
N GLN A 86 -6.11 15.93 -4.05
CA GLN A 86 -5.69 14.76 -3.28
C GLN A 86 -6.20 14.77 -1.84
N TYR A 87 -6.12 15.93 -1.20
CA TYR A 87 -6.29 16.05 0.25
C TYR A 87 -7.66 16.59 0.66
N PRO A 88 -8.03 16.49 1.95
CA PRO A 88 -9.29 17.03 2.45
C PRO A 88 -9.44 18.52 2.17
N ASP A 89 -10.70 18.95 2.05
CA ASP A 89 -11.03 20.36 1.87
C ASP A 89 -10.46 21.18 3.02
N GLY A 90 -9.74 22.26 2.68
CA GLY A 90 -9.02 23.07 3.66
C GLY A 90 -7.53 22.73 3.81
N ILE A 91 -6.97 21.85 2.97
CA ILE A 91 -5.51 21.57 2.95
C ILE A 91 -4.66 22.84 2.85
N MET A 92 -5.12 23.87 2.14
CA MET A 92 -4.40 25.14 2.05
C MET A 92 -4.33 25.91 3.38
N ASP A 93 -5.22 25.63 4.33
CA ASP A 93 -5.12 26.18 5.68
C ASP A 93 -4.03 25.48 6.50
N PHE A 94 -3.81 24.17 6.27
CA PHE A 94 -2.63 23.48 6.77
C PHE A 94 -1.34 24.08 6.20
N VAL A 95 -1.28 24.33 4.89
CA VAL A 95 -0.12 25.00 4.25
C VAL A 95 0.18 26.35 4.91
N LYS A 96 -0.84 27.18 5.17
CA LYS A 96 -0.66 28.49 5.83
C LYS A 96 -0.15 28.37 7.27
N VAL A 97 -0.63 27.40 8.03
CA VAL A 97 -0.13 27.15 9.39
C VAL A 97 1.31 26.65 9.33
N PHE A 98 1.60 25.72 8.43
CA PHE A 98 2.94 25.21 8.20
C PHE A 98 3.92 26.34 7.88
N MET A 99 3.55 27.25 6.97
CA MET A 99 4.35 28.43 6.59
C MET A 99 4.72 29.36 7.77
N ARG A 100 3.98 29.30 8.88
CA ARG A 100 4.25 30.08 10.09
C ARG A 100 5.15 29.35 11.08
N SER A 101 5.54 28.12 10.80
CA SER A 101 6.47 27.35 11.63
C SER A 101 7.90 27.92 11.52
N GLU A 102 8.73 27.66 12.53
CA GLU A 102 10.15 28.04 12.47
C GLU A 102 10.90 27.35 11.31
N GLU A 103 10.38 26.23 10.80
CA GLU A 103 11.04 25.42 9.79
C GLU A 103 10.82 25.94 8.37
N SER A 104 9.74 26.69 8.16
CA SER A 104 9.38 27.28 6.88
C SER A 104 9.63 28.78 6.81
N GLU A 105 10.39 29.38 7.75
CA GLU A 105 10.61 30.84 7.81
C GLU A 105 11.16 31.41 6.48
N GLU A 106 11.93 30.61 5.74
CA GLU A 106 12.52 31.00 4.46
C GLU A 106 11.76 30.43 3.25
N TRP A 107 10.71 29.64 3.46
CA TRP A 107 10.00 28.95 2.40
C TRP A 107 8.82 29.77 1.90
N THR A 108 8.60 29.72 0.59
CA THR A 108 7.39 30.24 -0.03
C THR A 108 6.24 29.23 0.06
N GLU A 109 5.02 29.67 -0.21
CA GLU A 109 3.86 28.76 -0.30
C GLU A 109 4.09 27.67 -1.36
N GLU A 110 4.72 28.03 -2.48
CA GLU A 110 5.08 27.11 -3.56
C GLU A 110 6.11 26.07 -3.13
N ASP A 111 7.08 26.45 -2.28
CA ASP A 111 8.05 25.51 -1.71
C ASP A 111 7.37 24.49 -0.80
N VAL A 112 6.40 24.92 0.03
CA VAL A 112 5.64 24.03 0.91
C VAL A 112 4.75 23.10 0.10
N ILE A 113 4.01 23.62 -0.90
CA ILE A 113 3.19 22.80 -1.80
C ILE A 113 4.08 21.77 -2.52
N SER A 114 5.24 22.20 -3.01
CA SER A 114 6.20 21.32 -3.68
C SER A 114 6.72 20.22 -2.76
N LEU A 115 6.97 20.52 -1.49
CA LEU A 115 7.33 19.51 -0.49
C LEU A 115 6.20 18.49 -0.30
N LEU A 116 4.95 18.95 -0.14
CA LEU A 116 3.78 18.08 0.05
C LEU A 116 3.42 17.25 -1.19
N GLN A 117 3.97 17.61 -2.34
CA GLN A 117 3.76 16.95 -3.62
C GLN A 117 5.04 16.27 -4.14
N TYR A 118 6.09 16.22 -3.32
CA TYR A 118 7.42 15.74 -3.72
C TYR A 118 7.36 14.36 -4.36
N GLY A 119 6.68 13.38 -3.72
CA GLY A 119 6.60 12.01 -4.25
C GLY A 119 5.96 11.89 -5.63
N MET A 120 5.08 12.82 -6.01
CA MET A 120 4.47 12.85 -7.34
C MET A 120 5.35 13.56 -8.38
N TYR A 121 6.13 14.57 -7.97
CA TYR A 121 6.85 15.45 -8.88
C TYR A 121 8.38 15.33 -8.86
N ASP A 122 8.97 14.41 -8.09
CA ASP A 122 10.43 14.29 -7.96
C ASP A 122 11.10 14.04 -9.32
N ASP A 123 10.48 13.19 -10.14
CA ASP A 123 10.95 12.84 -11.50
C ASP A 123 10.13 13.53 -12.61
N PHE A 124 9.41 14.62 -12.29
CA PHE A 124 8.59 15.32 -13.28
C PHE A 124 9.45 16.02 -14.34
N ASP A 125 9.26 15.64 -15.61
CA ASP A 125 9.88 16.30 -16.75
C ASP A 125 8.99 17.42 -17.30
N GLU A 126 9.34 18.68 -17.00
CA GLU A 126 8.62 19.86 -17.48
C GLU A 126 8.65 20.02 -19.01
N ASP A 127 9.62 19.41 -19.70
CA ASP A 127 9.77 19.48 -21.15
C ASP A 127 8.97 18.36 -21.87
N ALA A 128 8.56 17.32 -21.15
CA ALA A 128 7.75 16.22 -21.69
C ALA A 128 6.32 16.70 -21.97
N LYS A 129 5.88 16.63 -23.23
CA LYS A 129 4.47 16.87 -23.55
C LYS A 129 3.73 15.56 -23.58
N VAL A 130 2.96 15.35 -22.53
CA VAL A 130 2.07 14.23 -22.37
C VAL A 130 0.63 14.72 -22.55
N THR A 131 -0.27 13.87 -23.05
CA THR A 131 -1.70 14.18 -23.20
C THR A 131 -2.55 13.03 -22.70
N PHE A 132 -3.52 13.33 -21.83
CA PHE A 132 -4.54 12.37 -21.40
C PHE A 132 -5.41 11.90 -22.58
N LYS A 133 -5.52 10.59 -22.76
CA LYS A 133 -6.33 9.96 -23.83
C LYS A 133 -7.67 9.46 -23.35
N GLY A 134 -7.72 8.95 -22.13
CA GLY A 134 -8.95 8.45 -21.54
C GLY A 134 -8.70 7.42 -20.44
N ILE A 135 -9.80 6.94 -19.85
CA ILE A 135 -9.77 5.85 -18.89
C ILE A 135 -9.85 4.52 -19.65
N VAL A 136 -8.91 3.62 -19.34
CA VAL A 136 -8.82 2.26 -19.88
C VAL A 136 -9.72 1.32 -19.09
N SER A 137 -9.64 1.38 -17.76
CA SER A 137 -10.45 0.57 -16.84
C SER A 137 -10.69 1.29 -15.52
N ALA A 138 -11.76 0.89 -14.83
CA ALA A 138 -12.07 1.31 -13.48
C ALA A 138 -12.62 0.10 -12.70
N GLU A 139 -11.94 -0.27 -11.63
CA GLU A 139 -12.29 -1.39 -10.76
C GLU A 139 -12.72 -0.85 -9.39
N PRO A 140 -13.77 -1.37 -8.74
CA PRO A 140 -14.10 -0.97 -7.38
C PRO A 140 -12.92 -1.21 -6.43
N LEU A 141 -12.74 -0.32 -5.44
CA LEU A 141 -11.66 -0.50 -4.46
C LEU A 141 -11.78 -1.80 -3.68
N ARG A 142 -10.62 -2.37 -3.37
CA ARG A 142 -10.45 -3.46 -2.41
C ARG A 142 -10.38 -2.91 -0.98
N SER A 143 -10.57 -3.78 0.00
CA SER A 143 -10.66 -3.36 1.42
C SER A 143 -9.34 -2.84 1.98
N ASP A 144 -8.21 -3.40 1.52
CA ASP A 144 -6.86 -2.95 1.81
C ASP A 144 -6.60 -1.57 1.20
N GLU A 145 -6.92 -1.37 -0.09
CA GLU A 145 -6.80 -0.08 -0.77
C GLU A 145 -7.65 1.02 -0.07
N GLU A 146 -8.89 0.69 0.33
CA GLU A 146 -9.71 1.61 1.12
C GLU A 146 -9.08 1.95 2.48
N SER A 147 -8.43 0.98 3.13
CA SER A 147 -7.86 1.16 4.47
C SER A 147 -6.65 2.09 4.43
N GLU A 148 -5.79 1.94 3.43
CA GLU A 148 -4.62 2.81 3.18
C GLU A 148 -5.05 4.26 2.88
N ILE A 149 -6.07 4.43 2.03
CA ILE A 149 -6.63 5.74 1.71
C ILE A 149 -7.23 6.39 2.96
N LYS A 150 -7.99 5.63 3.76
CA LYS A 150 -8.59 6.13 5.02
C LYS A 150 -7.52 6.57 6.01
N GLU A 151 -6.43 5.82 6.14
CA GLU A 151 -5.32 6.15 7.04
C GLU A 151 -4.74 7.51 6.69
N THR A 152 -4.26 7.67 5.45
CA THR A 152 -3.64 8.92 4.97
C THR A 152 -4.62 10.10 5.08
N PHE A 153 -5.86 9.90 4.64
CA PHE A 153 -6.85 10.97 4.63
C PHE A 153 -7.29 11.37 6.05
N SER A 154 -7.39 10.41 6.97
CA SER A 154 -7.81 10.65 8.36
C SER A 154 -6.84 11.55 9.11
N THR A 155 -5.53 11.32 8.94
CA THR A 155 -4.47 12.09 9.62
C THR A 155 -4.46 13.53 9.15
N VAL A 156 -4.52 13.76 7.83
CA VAL A 156 -4.57 15.12 7.28
C VAL A 156 -5.87 15.83 7.65
N LYS A 157 -6.99 15.10 7.62
CA LYS A 157 -8.30 15.64 8.03
C LYS A 157 -8.31 16.02 9.51
N TRP A 158 -7.64 15.25 10.36
CA TRP A 158 -7.48 15.60 11.76
C TRP A 158 -6.76 16.95 11.93
N ALA A 159 -5.65 17.20 11.22
CA ALA A 159 -4.97 18.50 11.33
C ALA A 159 -5.84 19.66 10.83
N ILE A 160 -6.56 19.47 9.73
CA ILE A 160 -7.46 20.52 9.21
C ILE A 160 -8.56 20.82 10.24
N ASN A 161 -9.13 19.79 10.87
CA ASN A 161 -10.10 19.95 11.96
C ASN A 161 -9.48 20.68 13.15
N TYR A 162 -8.28 20.29 13.58
CA TYR A 162 -7.54 20.95 14.65
C TYR A 162 -7.36 22.46 14.36
N ILE A 163 -6.89 22.81 13.16
CA ILE A 163 -6.68 24.20 12.74
C ILE A 163 -8.00 24.98 12.81
N ASN A 164 -9.10 24.39 12.34
CA ASN A 164 -10.42 25.01 12.37
C ASN A 164 -10.92 25.24 13.81
N GLU A 165 -10.74 24.26 14.69
CA GLU A 165 -11.11 24.33 16.11
C GLU A 165 -10.28 25.36 16.88
N HIS A 166 -9.03 25.57 16.48
CA HIS A 166 -8.11 26.55 17.07
C HIS A 166 -8.20 27.94 16.41
N GLY A 167 -9.32 28.22 15.75
CA GLY A 167 -9.69 29.56 15.28
C GLY A 167 -9.17 29.91 13.88
N GLY A 168 -8.75 28.90 13.12
CA GLY A 168 -8.35 28.99 11.71
C GLY A 168 -6.83 29.18 11.50
N PRO A 169 -6.40 29.22 10.23
CA PRO A 169 -4.99 29.19 9.84
C PRO A 169 -4.17 30.40 10.29
N ASP A 170 -4.80 31.50 10.68
CA ASP A 170 -4.12 32.69 11.19
C ASP A 170 -3.88 32.65 12.70
N LYS A 171 -4.55 31.72 13.42
CA LYS A 171 -4.57 31.67 14.89
C LYS A 171 -4.02 30.38 15.47
N ALA A 172 -4.23 29.25 14.80
CA ALA A 172 -3.70 27.97 15.24
C ALA A 172 -2.18 28.08 15.42
N ASP A 173 -1.64 27.60 16.54
CA ASP A 173 -0.20 27.62 16.82
C ASP A 173 0.49 26.44 16.11
N PRO A 174 1.45 26.68 15.20
CA PRO A 174 2.13 25.60 14.48
C PRO A 174 2.89 24.66 15.42
N ALA A 175 3.44 25.16 16.53
CA ALA A 175 4.18 24.33 17.48
C ALA A 175 3.26 23.43 18.30
N GLU A 176 2.06 23.92 18.64
CA GLU A 176 1.05 23.13 19.35
C GLU A 176 0.44 22.07 18.41
N LEU A 177 0.17 22.42 17.15
CA LEU A 177 -0.28 21.47 16.13
C LEU A 177 0.74 20.34 15.93
N ASP A 178 2.05 20.65 15.87
CA ASP A 178 3.12 19.66 15.72
C ASP A 178 3.20 18.72 16.93
N GLU A 179 3.08 19.25 18.16
CA GLU A 179 3.07 18.45 19.40
C GLU A 179 1.86 17.50 19.45
N GLU A 180 0.66 18.00 19.15
CA GLU A 180 -0.57 17.19 19.14
C GLU A 180 -0.58 16.17 17.99
N TRP A 181 0.07 16.48 16.86
CA TRP A 181 0.24 15.54 15.75
C TRP A 181 1.20 14.39 16.10
N GLU A 182 2.32 14.68 16.79
CA GLU A 182 3.26 13.66 17.27
C GLU A 182 2.61 12.70 18.28
N ASP A 183 1.62 13.18 19.05
CA ASP A 183 0.90 12.40 20.06
C ASP A 183 -0.30 11.59 19.49
N LEU A 184 -0.53 11.62 18.17
CA LEU A 184 -1.56 10.80 17.54
C LEU A 184 -1.26 9.30 17.71
N ASP A 185 -2.29 8.56 18.09
CA ASP A 185 -2.27 7.11 18.09
C ASP A 185 -2.58 6.61 16.68
N TYR A 186 -1.57 6.12 15.96
CA TYR A 186 -1.71 5.64 14.58
C TYR A 186 -2.28 4.21 14.52
N ASP A 187 -2.45 3.53 15.66
CA ASP A 187 -3.15 2.24 15.72
C ASP A 187 -4.68 2.41 15.53
N GLU A 188 -5.19 3.63 15.67
CA GLU A 188 -6.58 4.02 15.40
C GLU A 188 -6.63 5.16 14.38
N TYR A 189 -7.69 5.23 13.56
CA TYR A 189 -7.86 6.38 12.68
C TYR A 189 -8.12 7.65 13.52
N PRO A 190 -7.26 8.69 13.45
CA PRO A 190 -7.42 9.90 14.25
C PRO A 190 -8.69 10.70 13.90
N CYS A 191 -9.27 10.43 12.73
CA CYS A 191 -10.57 10.96 12.32
C CYS A 191 -11.36 9.89 11.55
N GLU A 192 -12.68 9.83 11.76
CA GLU A 192 -13.56 8.96 10.97
C GLU A 192 -13.59 9.40 9.50
N VAL A 193 -13.29 8.48 8.60
CA VAL A 193 -13.31 8.68 7.14
C VAL A 193 -14.19 7.60 6.50
N ASP A 194 -15.33 8.04 5.97
CA ASP A 194 -16.26 7.19 5.23
C ASP A 194 -16.03 7.39 3.72
N ILE A 195 -15.50 6.38 3.04
CA ILE A 195 -15.48 6.31 1.57
C ILE A 195 -16.87 5.82 1.13
N GLU A 196 -17.61 6.66 0.40
CA GLU A 196 -18.94 6.32 -0.11
C GLU A 196 -18.87 5.52 -1.42
N GLU A 197 -17.83 5.78 -2.21
CA GLU A 197 -17.61 5.20 -3.52
C GLU A 197 -16.13 5.35 -3.86
N GLY A 198 -15.52 4.36 -4.51
CA GLY A 198 -14.12 4.42 -4.87
C GLY A 198 -13.77 3.48 -6.00
N TYR A 199 -12.82 3.91 -6.83
CA TYR A 199 -12.33 3.15 -7.97
C TYR A 199 -10.81 3.18 -8.04
N TYR A 200 -10.19 2.04 -8.33
CA TYR A 200 -8.87 1.95 -8.92
C TYR A 200 -9.00 2.18 -10.43
N VAL A 201 -8.36 3.22 -10.95
CA VAL A 201 -8.52 3.69 -12.33
C VAL A 201 -7.21 3.53 -13.07
N THR A 202 -7.23 2.85 -14.22
CA THR A 202 -6.15 2.87 -15.21
C THR A 202 -6.50 3.85 -16.31
N PHE A 203 -5.59 4.75 -16.65
CA PHE A 203 -5.77 5.75 -17.71
C PHE A 203 -4.61 5.73 -18.69
N GLU A 204 -4.89 6.14 -19.92
CA GLU A 204 -3.91 6.21 -21.00
C GLU A 204 -3.43 7.66 -21.19
N ILE A 205 -2.13 7.81 -21.36
CA ILE A 205 -1.43 9.03 -21.75
C ILE A 205 -0.64 8.78 -23.04
N GLU A 206 -0.43 9.82 -23.84
CA GLU A 206 0.41 9.76 -25.05
C GLU A 206 1.46 10.86 -25.00
N ASP A 207 2.69 10.50 -25.33
CA ASP A 207 3.82 11.43 -25.43
C ASP A 207 3.99 12.03 -26.85
N ASP A 208 4.92 12.97 -26.99
CA ASP A 208 5.28 13.59 -28.28
C ASP A 208 5.84 12.58 -29.31
N GLU A 209 6.30 11.40 -28.87
CA GLU A 209 6.79 10.32 -29.74
C GLU A 209 5.67 9.36 -30.21
N SER A 210 4.43 9.60 -29.77
CA SER A 210 3.22 8.81 -30.06
C SER A 210 3.24 7.40 -29.50
N GLU A 211 4.01 7.16 -28.44
CA GLU A 211 3.89 5.93 -27.64
C GLU A 211 2.81 6.17 -26.56
N ALA A 212 1.86 5.24 -26.48
CA ALA A 212 0.81 5.26 -25.47
C ALA A 212 1.34 4.55 -24.23
N ASP A 213 1.19 5.20 -23.07
CA ASP A 213 1.57 4.69 -21.77
C ASP A 213 0.37 4.75 -20.81
N GLU A 214 0.40 3.95 -19.75
CA GLU A 214 -0.71 3.80 -18.81
C GLU A 214 -0.33 4.28 -17.40
N GLY A 215 -1.12 5.17 -16.81
CA GLY A 215 -1.03 5.56 -15.41
C GLY A 215 -2.16 4.95 -14.58
N THR A 216 -2.00 4.93 -13.26
CA THR A 216 -3.02 4.48 -12.31
C THR A 216 -3.19 5.38 -11.11
N LEU A 217 -4.44 5.52 -10.67
CA LEU A 217 -4.78 6.27 -9.47
C LEU A 217 -6.04 5.70 -8.84
N TYR A 218 -6.26 6.05 -7.59
CA TYR A 218 -7.52 5.83 -6.89
C TYR A 218 -8.36 7.11 -6.99
N ALA A 219 -9.62 6.98 -7.42
CA ALA A 219 -10.60 8.05 -7.36
C ALA A 219 -11.66 7.71 -6.32
N VAL A 220 -11.77 8.50 -5.26
CA VAL A 220 -12.67 8.22 -4.12
C VAL A 220 -13.60 9.39 -3.83
N ARG A 221 -14.86 9.07 -3.50
CA ARG A 221 -15.82 10.03 -2.95
C ARG A 221 -15.87 9.83 -1.44
N ILE A 222 -15.39 10.81 -0.70
CA ILE A 222 -15.35 10.79 0.76
C ILE A 222 -16.50 11.61 1.30
N LYS A 223 -17.24 11.05 2.25
CA LYS A 223 -18.40 11.70 2.86
C LYS A 223 -18.00 13.00 3.56
N GLY A 224 -18.71 14.08 3.23
CA GLY A 224 -18.48 15.41 3.78
C GLY A 224 -17.39 16.22 3.08
N GLU A 225 -16.70 15.65 2.09
CA GLU A 225 -15.78 16.36 1.20
C GLU A 225 -16.48 16.83 -0.07
N ASN A 226 -15.99 17.90 -0.69
CA ASN A 226 -16.48 18.31 -1.99
C ASN A 226 -15.76 17.56 -3.13
N GLY A 227 -16.55 16.99 -4.03
CA GLY A 227 -16.04 16.34 -5.23
C GLY A 227 -15.36 14.99 -4.98
N TRP A 228 -14.65 14.52 -5.99
CA TRP A 228 -13.82 13.32 -5.92
C TRP A 228 -12.41 13.69 -5.44
N LYS A 229 -11.84 12.84 -4.61
CA LYS A 229 -10.45 12.92 -4.17
C LYS A 229 -9.62 11.89 -4.92
N ILE A 230 -8.38 12.24 -5.21
CA ILE A 230 -7.44 11.40 -5.93
C ILE A 230 -6.37 10.92 -4.96
N SER A 231 -6.12 9.62 -4.87
CA SER A 231 -4.90 9.10 -4.25
C SER A 231 -4.06 8.47 -5.36
N ILE A 232 -2.78 8.79 -5.42
CA ILE A 232 -1.95 8.36 -6.54
C ILE A 232 -1.40 6.96 -6.25
N GLY A 233 -1.58 6.05 -7.21
CA GLY A 233 -0.82 4.80 -7.25
C GLY A 233 0.46 4.96 -8.07
N ASP A 234 0.34 5.47 -9.31
CA ASP A 234 1.44 5.76 -10.23
C ASP A 234 0.99 6.68 -11.39
N ILE A 235 1.67 7.77 -11.68
CA ILE A 235 1.30 8.67 -12.79
C ILE A 235 2.09 8.40 -14.07
N HIS A 236 3.21 7.67 -13.99
CA HIS A 236 4.06 7.31 -15.13
C HIS A 236 4.29 5.80 -15.19
N GLY A 237 3.37 5.08 -15.85
CA GLY A 237 3.79 3.95 -16.66
C GLY A 237 4.34 2.72 -15.96
N ASN A 238 4.08 2.48 -14.67
CA ASN A 238 4.63 1.30 -14.02
C ASN A 238 3.68 0.59 -13.04
N VAL A 239 2.40 0.52 -13.40
CA VAL A 239 1.40 -0.37 -12.77
C VAL A 239 1.93 -1.79 -12.55
N LYS A 240 2.70 -2.29 -13.52
CA LYS A 240 3.34 -3.60 -13.41
C LYS A 240 4.45 -3.60 -12.37
N ALA A 241 5.34 -2.60 -12.35
CA ALA A 241 6.39 -2.52 -11.34
C ALA A 241 5.82 -2.26 -9.95
N ASN A 242 4.83 -1.40 -9.76
CA ASN A 242 4.27 -1.13 -8.43
C ASN A 242 3.47 -2.32 -7.87
N ARG A 243 2.68 -3.00 -8.72
CA ARG A 243 2.03 -4.26 -8.30
C ARG A 243 3.06 -5.36 -8.07
N LYS A 244 4.12 -5.43 -8.88
CA LYS A 244 5.25 -6.35 -8.66
C LYS A 244 5.99 -6.05 -7.35
N ASP A 245 6.26 -4.79 -7.04
CA ASP A 245 6.96 -4.34 -5.83
C ASP A 245 6.13 -4.59 -4.57
N SER A 246 4.81 -4.36 -4.66
CA SER A 246 3.85 -4.78 -3.63
C SER A 246 3.87 -6.30 -3.43
N MET A 247 3.90 -7.06 -4.53
CA MET A 247 4.00 -8.53 -4.46
C MET A 247 5.36 -9.00 -3.93
N ASN A 248 6.46 -8.34 -4.27
CA ASN A 248 7.80 -8.60 -3.73
C ASN A 248 7.85 -8.30 -2.21
N SER A 249 7.18 -7.23 -1.77
CA SER A 249 7.00 -6.90 -0.35
C SER A 249 6.17 -7.95 0.38
N THR A 250 5.13 -8.47 -0.28
CA THR A 250 4.30 -9.59 0.20
C THR A 250 5.15 -10.86 0.35
N ALA A 251 5.99 -11.19 -0.65
CA ALA A 251 6.91 -12.33 -0.60
C ALA A 251 7.96 -12.19 0.52
N SER A 252 8.50 -10.99 0.73
CA SER A 252 9.40 -10.66 1.85
C SER A 252 8.74 -10.87 3.22
N THR A 253 7.46 -10.49 3.34
CA THR A 253 6.68 -10.72 4.56
C THR A 253 6.43 -12.20 4.81
N LEU A 254 6.09 -12.95 3.77
CA LEU A 254 5.97 -14.40 3.83
C LEU A 254 7.29 -15.06 4.25
N ASP A 255 8.42 -14.67 3.67
CA ASP A 255 9.76 -15.17 4.04
C ASP A 255 10.04 -14.99 5.54
N LYS A 256 9.79 -13.79 6.08
CA LYS A 256 9.97 -13.50 7.52
C LYS A 256 9.04 -14.36 8.38
N ALA A 257 7.79 -14.51 7.99
CA ALA A 257 6.81 -15.33 8.71
C ALA A 257 7.21 -16.82 8.71
N LEU A 258 7.67 -17.34 7.57
CA LEU A 258 8.18 -18.70 7.44
C LEU A 258 9.44 -18.91 8.27
N ASN A 259 10.44 -18.02 8.18
CA ASN A 259 11.67 -18.11 8.97
C ASN A 259 11.37 -18.08 10.48
N THR A 260 10.44 -17.23 10.91
CA THR A 260 9.99 -17.20 12.33
C THR A 260 9.33 -18.52 12.73
N ALA A 261 8.47 -19.08 11.89
CA ALA A 261 7.87 -20.39 12.13
C ALA A 261 8.90 -21.53 12.18
N LEU A 262 9.93 -21.51 11.32
CA LEU A 262 11.01 -22.49 11.31
C LEU A 262 11.87 -22.41 12.58
N VAL A 263 12.12 -21.21 13.11
CA VAL A 263 12.78 -21.05 14.43
C VAL A 263 11.94 -21.67 15.54
N GLU A 264 10.62 -21.42 15.59
CA GLU A 264 9.76 -22.07 16.59
C GLU A 264 9.71 -23.60 16.43
N MET A 265 9.82 -24.11 15.20
CA MET A 265 9.92 -25.54 14.93
C MET A 265 11.24 -26.12 15.47
N ASP A 266 12.36 -25.42 15.26
CA ASP A 266 13.67 -25.82 15.79
C ASP A 266 13.68 -25.86 17.32
N GLU A 267 13.13 -24.83 17.97
CA GLU A 267 13.00 -24.77 19.43
C GLU A 267 12.15 -25.91 20.04
N GLN A 268 11.28 -26.52 19.22
CA GLN A 268 10.40 -27.63 19.60
C GLN A 268 10.89 -29.00 19.11
N ASP A 269 12.12 -29.09 18.60
CA ASP A 269 12.70 -30.29 18.00
C ASP A 269 11.85 -30.86 16.84
N LYS A 270 11.15 -29.99 16.11
CA LYS A 270 10.27 -30.32 14.96
C LYS A 270 10.89 -30.02 13.60
N LEU A 271 12.01 -29.31 13.57
CA LEU A 271 12.72 -29.02 12.33
C LEU A 271 13.65 -30.21 12.01
N PRO A 272 13.49 -30.89 10.86
CA PRO A 272 14.32 -32.03 10.52
C PRO A 272 15.76 -31.59 10.26
N SER A 273 16.71 -32.37 10.76
CA SER A 273 18.13 -32.18 10.47
C SER A 273 18.43 -32.64 9.04
N SER A 274 18.18 -31.77 8.05
CA SER A 274 18.46 -32.01 6.64
C SER A 274 19.30 -30.90 6.03
N ASP A 275 20.44 -31.28 5.44
CA ASP A 275 21.27 -30.39 4.63
C ASP A 275 20.74 -30.25 3.19
N SER A 276 19.71 -31.02 2.83
CA SER A 276 19.08 -30.99 1.51
C SER A 276 17.96 -29.96 1.45
N ALA A 277 17.91 -29.21 0.36
CA ALA A 277 16.81 -28.28 0.09
C ALA A 277 15.51 -29.03 -0.26
N PHE A 278 14.38 -28.43 0.12
CA PHE A 278 13.04 -28.93 -0.20
C PHE A 278 12.07 -27.75 -0.40
N ILE A 279 10.92 -28.01 -1.05
CA ILE A 279 9.90 -26.99 -1.32
C ILE A 279 8.66 -27.30 -0.51
N VAL A 280 8.14 -26.29 0.19
CA VAL A 280 6.85 -26.30 0.87
C VAL A 280 5.92 -25.28 0.21
N SER A 281 4.62 -25.56 0.15
CA SER A 281 3.65 -24.70 -0.54
C SER A 281 2.29 -24.65 0.16
N SER A 282 1.52 -23.59 -0.11
CA SER A 282 0.10 -23.51 0.24
C SER A 282 -0.68 -24.70 -0.34
N ASP A 283 -0.39 -25.10 -1.58
CA ASP A 283 -0.90 -26.31 -2.22
C ASP A 283 0.05 -27.48 -1.99
N ASP A 284 -0.42 -28.50 -1.25
CA ASP A 284 0.38 -29.69 -0.97
C ASP A 284 0.82 -30.45 -2.23
N SER A 285 0.15 -30.24 -3.37
CA SER A 285 0.52 -30.85 -4.65
C SER A 285 1.84 -30.29 -5.23
N LEU A 286 2.26 -29.10 -4.78
CA LEU A 286 3.50 -28.43 -5.16
C LEU A 286 4.65 -28.67 -4.16
N ASN A 287 4.42 -29.42 -3.08
CA ASN A 287 5.49 -29.81 -2.17
C ASN A 287 6.52 -30.71 -2.89
N TYR A 288 7.81 -30.46 -2.66
CA TYR A 288 8.89 -31.22 -3.29
C TYR A 288 9.98 -31.62 -2.29
N LYS A 289 10.30 -32.92 -2.22
CA LYS A 289 11.31 -33.50 -1.31
C LYS A 289 11.17 -33.12 0.17
N VAL A 290 9.96 -32.77 0.61
CA VAL A 290 9.68 -32.48 2.02
C VAL A 290 10.01 -33.72 2.86
N PRO A 291 10.84 -33.60 3.93
CA PRO A 291 11.12 -34.72 4.81
C PRO A 291 9.84 -35.31 5.44
N ASP A 292 9.78 -36.64 5.58
CA ASP A 292 8.59 -37.34 6.09
C ASP A 292 8.18 -36.89 7.51
N ASP A 293 9.13 -36.40 8.30
CA ASP A 293 8.95 -35.91 9.66
C ASP A 293 8.74 -34.38 9.75
N PHE A 294 8.70 -33.67 8.63
CA PHE A 294 8.43 -32.24 8.59
C PHE A 294 6.95 -31.96 8.90
N ASP A 295 6.69 -31.24 10.00
CA ASP A 295 5.33 -30.91 10.46
C ASP A 295 4.73 -29.73 9.67
N MET A 296 4.27 -30.02 8.45
CA MET A 296 3.68 -29.02 7.53
C MET A 296 2.48 -28.28 8.14
N GLU A 297 1.63 -29.00 8.87
CA GLU A 297 0.46 -28.42 9.53
C GLU A 297 0.87 -27.40 10.60
N PHE A 298 1.92 -27.70 11.37
CA PHE A 298 2.47 -26.75 12.32
C PHE A 298 3.04 -25.52 11.61
N LEU A 299 3.82 -25.70 10.54
CA LEU A 299 4.36 -24.59 9.76
C LEU A 299 3.23 -23.66 9.27
N LYS A 300 2.25 -24.21 8.53
CA LYS A 300 1.12 -23.44 7.96
C LYS A 300 0.37 -22.66 9.04
N LYS A 301 0.10 -23.31 10.18
CA LYS A 301 -0.57 -22.66 11.32
C LYS A 301 0.24 -21.50 11.90
N ARG A 302 1.57 -21.64 12.04
CA ARG A 302 2.41 -20.57 12.57
C ARG A 302 2.56 -19.42 11.60
N VAL A 303 2.77 -19.71 10.31
CA VAL A 303 2.81 -18.67 9.28
C VAL A 303 1.52 -17.86 9.27
N GLN A 304 0.35 -18.50 9.37
CA GLN A 304 -0.93 -17.80 9.44
C GLN A 304 -1.05 -16.87 10.66
N ASN A 305 -0.44 -17.23 11.81
CA ASN A 305 -0.46 -16.34 12.98
C ASN A 305 0.39 -15.08 12.77
N TYR A 306 1.48 -15.17 12.01
CA TYR A 306 2.38 -14.03 11.73
C TYR A 306 1.99 -13.24 10.49
N PHE A 307 1.26 -13.87 9.57
CA PHE A 307 0.86 -13.29 8.31
C PHE A 307 -0.57 -13.71 7.97
N GLY A 308 -1.54 -12.97 8.49
CA GLY A 308 -2.96 -13.31 8.40
C GLY A 308 -3.47 -13.45 6.96
N MET A 309 -2.92 -12.66 6.03
CA MET A 309 -3.28 -12.68 4.61
C MET A 309 -2.76 -13.92 3.87
N VAL A 310 -1.95 -14.79 4.49
CA VAL A 310 -1.38 -15.97 3.83
C VAL A 310 -2.44 -16.92 3.27
N THR A 311 -3.68 -16.88 3.79
CA THR A 311 -4.80 -17.70 3.29
C THR A 311 -5.42 -17.18 1.99
N GLU A 312 -5.12 -15.94 1.61
CA GLU A 312 -5.57 -15.31 0.36
C GLU A 312 -4.54 -15.52 -0.76
N LEU A 313 -3.38 -16.09 -0.44
CA LEU A 313 -2.25 -16.25 -1.33
C LEU A 313 -2.03 -17.71 -1.74
N GLU A 314 -1.63 -17.91 -3.00
CA GLU A 314 -0.88 -19.09 -3.38
C GLU A 314 0.62 -18.80 -3.21
N TRP A 315 1.34 -19.70 -2.56
CA TRP A 315 2.75 -19.50 -2.28
C TRP A 315 3.54 -20.79 -2.26
N PHE A 316 4.84 -20.69 -2.55
CA PHE A 316 5.80 -21.75 -2.26
C PHE A 316 7.08 -21.15 -1.71
N ALA A 317 7.81 -21.95 -0.93
CA ALA A 317 9.09 -21.58 -0.38
C ALA A 317 10.10 -22.72 -0.47
N VAL A 318 11.32 -22.39 -0.85
CA VAL A 318 12.47 -23.28 -0.81
C VAL A 318 13.13 -23.16 0.55
N ILE A 319 13.24 -24.27 1.28
CA ILE A 319 13.88 -24.34 2.59
C ILE A 319 15.18 -25.13 2.45
N LYS A 320 16.27 -24.60 2.98
CA LYS A 320 17.57 -25.26 3.05
C LYS A 320 18.26 -24.91 4.36
N ASN A 321 18.86 -25.89 5.02
CA ASN A 321 19.55 -25.71 6.30
C ASN A 321 18.69 -24.99 7.37
N GLY A 322 17.37 -25.21 7.34
CA GLY A 322 16.45 -24.66 8.34
C GLY A 322 16.02 -23.20 8.14
N TYR A 323 16.37 -22.56 7.02
CA TYR A 323 15.89 -21.22 6.66
C TYR A 323 15.29 -21.21 5.26
N VAL A 324 14.48 -20.19 4.97
CA VAL A 324 13.92 -19.96 3.64
C VAL A 324 14.99 -19.34 2.75
N GLU A 325 15.30 -20.03 1.66
CA GLU A 325 16.22 -19.56 0.63
C GLU A 325 15.46 -18.84 -0.49
N TYR A 326 14.22 -19.21 -0.77
CA TYR A 326 13.43 -18.51 -1.79
C TYR A 326 11.97 -18.58 -1.46
N ALA A 327 11.22 -17.51 -1.73
CA ALA A 327 9.77 -17.51 -1.62
C ALA A 327 9.16 -16.87 -2.87
N ALA A 328 8.03 -17.40 -3.30
CA ALA A 328 7.20 -16.77 -4.32
C ALA A 328 5.74 -16.77 -3.88
N VAL A 329 5.02 -15.71 -4.26
CA VAL A 329 3.60 -15.52 -3.91
C VAL A 329 2.80 -14.94 -5.08
N VAL A 330 1.55 -15.35 -5.17
CA VAL A 330 0.50 -14.74 -6.00
C VAL A 330 -0.80 -14.65 -5.20
N TYR A 331 -1.69 -13.72 -5.55
CA TYR A 331 -3.05 -13.77 -5.01
C TYR A 331 -3.80 -14.96 -5.62
N SER A 332 -4.62 -15.63 -4.81
CA SER A 332 -5.36 -16.82 -5.25
C SER A 332 -6.41 -16.50 -6.33
N ASP A 333 -6.90 -15.27 -6.35
CA ASP A 333 -7.87 -14.75 -7.32
C ASP A 333 -7.26 -13.93 -8.46
N ASP A 334 -5.98 -13.53 -8.33
CA ASP A 334 -5.23 -12.77 -9.34
C ASP A 334 -3.75 -13.24 -9.42
N GLN A 335 -3.47 -14.07 -10.43
CA GLN A 335 -2.12 -14.60 -10.69
C GLN A 335 -1.33 -13.78 -11.72
N GLN A 336 -1.77 -12.56 -12.05
CA GLN A 336 -1.12 -11.73 -13.06
C GLN A 336 0.27 -11.24 -12.63
N TYR A 337 0.49 -11.09 -11.31
CA TYR A 337 1.73 -10.58 -10.75
C TYR A 337 2.31 -11.56 -9.74
N VAL A 338 3.56 -11.95 -9.95
CA VAL A 338 4.28 -12.85 -9.04
C VAL A 338 5.31 -12.06 -8.25
N GLY A 339 5.18 -12.12 -6.93
CA GLY A 339 6.15 -11.57 -6.01
C GLY A 339 7.19 -12.61 -5.64
N THR A 340 8.44 -12.21 -5.53
CA THR A 340 9.53 -13.10 -5.12
C THR A 340 10.34 -12.51 -4.00
N TYR A 341 10.94 -13.37 -3.18
CA TYR A 341 11.98 -13.00 -2.24
C TYR A 341 13.15 -13.97 -2.37
N PRO A 342 14.38 -13.49 -2.64
CA PRO A 342 14.74 -12.08 -2.90
C PRO A 342 14.04 -11.46 -4.13
N SER A 343 13.79 -10.16 -4.10
CA SER A 343 12.99 -9.44 -5.11
C SER A 343 13.62 -9.54 -6.50
N ASP A 344 12.86 -10.05 -7.47
CA ASP A 344 13.23 -10.22 -8.88
C ASP A 344 14.40 -11.19 -9.16
N TYR A 345 14.90 -11.86 -8.11
CA TYR A 345 15.90 -12.91 -8.26
C TYR A 345 15.25 -14.24 -8.62
N ILE A 346 16.06 -15.09 -9.26
CA ILE A 346 15.69 -16.47 -9.60
C ILE A 346 16.72 -17.40 -8.98
N MET A 347 16.25 -18.49 -8.39
CA MET A 347 17.13 -19.51 -7.84
C MET A 347 17.98 -20.15 -8.95
N VAL A 348 19.27 -20.31 -8.70
CA VAL A 348 20.20 -21.06 -9.55
C VAL A 348 20.97 -22.06 -8.71
N ALA A 349 21.48 -23.11 -9.35
CA ALA A 349 22.34 -24.07 -8.67
C ALA A 349 23.60 -23.35 -8.16
N ALA A 350 23.76 -23.28 -6.84
CA ALA A 350 24.93 -22.68 -6.21
C ALA A 350 26.21 -23.39 -6.72
N GLY A 351 27.13 -22.62 -7.29
CA GLY A 351 28.49 -23.08 -7.58
C GLY A 351 29.33 -23.16 -6.30
N ASP A 352 30.56 -23.69 -6.41
CA ASP A 352 31.47 -23.86 -5.25
C ASP A 352 31.82 -22.56 -4.49
N ASP A 353 31.52 -21.37 -5.03
CA ASP A 353 31.87 -20.05 -4.46
C ASP A 353 30.82 -18.93 -4.74
N ALA A 354 29.55 -19.23 -5.06
CA ALA A 354 28.58 -18.19 -5.48
C ALA A 354 27.19 -18.32 -4.83
N ASP A 355 26.53 -17.17 -4.68
CA ASP A 355 25.14 -17.01 -4.23
C ASP A 355 24.19 -17.94 -5.02
N SER A 356 23.14 -18.45 -4.36
CA SER A 356 22.14 -19.35 -4.95
C SER A 356 21.13 -18.64 -5.87
N TYR A 357 21.47 -17.45 -6.35
CA TYR A 357 20.62 -16.64 -7.20
C TYR A 357 21.39 -16.01 -8.37
N THR A 358 20.67 -15.74 -9.45
CA THR A 358 21.14 -14.87 -10.53
C THR A 358 20.46 -13.52 -10.42
N GLU A 359 21.17 -12.46 -10.81
CA GLU A 359 20.56 -11.14 -11.01
C GLU A 359 19.33 -11.24 -11.94
N PRO A 360 18.35 -10.33 -11.78
CA PRO A 360 17.16 -10.29 -12.62
C PRO A 360 17.54 -10.23 -14.11
N ASP A 361 16.88 -11.06 -14.93
CA ASP A 361 17.01 -10.99 -16.38
C ASP A 361 15.82 -10.26 -17.01
N GLU A 362 15.88 -9.97 -18.31
CA GLU A 362 14.83 -9.26 -19.06
C GLU A 362 13.45 -9.93 -19.01
N LYS A 363 13.35 -11.17 -18.48
CA LYS A 363 12.10 -11.93 -18.34
C LYS A 363 11.65 -12.08 -16.90
N ALA A 364 12.32 -11.46 -15.92
CA ALA A 364 11.98 -11.58 -14.51
C ALA A 364 10.49 -11.28 -14.27
N ASP A 365 9.93 -10.33 -15.02
CA ASP A 365 8.54 -9.87 -14.91
C ASP A 365 7.53 -10.66 -15.74
N GLU A 366 7.99 -11.55 -16.62
CA GLU A 366 7.13 -12.37 -17.47
C GLU A 366 6.90 -13.78 -16.92
N ARG A 367 7.66 -14.18 -15.88
CA ARG A 367 7.58 -15.54 -15.34
C ARG A 367 6.33 -15.75 -14.50
N THR A 368 5.65 -16.84 -14.78
CA THR A 368 4.50 -17.29 -14.00
C THR A 368 4.94 -17.97 -12.70
N PHE A 369 4.04 -18.00 -11.72
CA PHE A 369 4.25 -18.66 -10.43
C PHE A 369 4.69 -20.13 -10.61
N LYS A 370 4.06 -20.82 -11.56
CA LYS A 370 4.41 -22.20 -11.90
C LYS A 370 5.80 -22.34 -12.50
N GLU A 371 6.21 -21.45 -13.41
CA GLU A 371 7.54 -21.50 -14.00
C GLU A 371 8.64 -21.31 -12.94
N LEU A 372 8.43 -20.41 -11.97
CA LEU A 372 9.35 -20.23 -10.86
C LEU A 372 9.44 -21.47 -9.97
N HIS A 373 8.30 -22.13 -9.70
CA HIS A 373 8.27 -23.40 -8.98
C HIS A 373 9.05 -24.49 -9.73
N ASP A 374 8.79 -24.67 -11.02
CA ASP A 374 9.45 -25.68 -11.87
C ASP A 374 10.98 -25.44 -11.93
N ILE A 375 11.43 -24.17 -11.99
CA ILE A 375 12.85 -23.80 -11.90
C ILE A 375 13.45 -24.24 -10.56
N CYS A 376 12.77 -23.97 -9.44
CA CYS A 376 13.25 -24.36 -8.12
C CYS A 376 13.34 -25.89 -7.98
N VAL A 377 12.37 -26.63 -8.53
CA VAL A 377 12.41 -28.09 -8.59
C VAL A 377 13.64 -28.57 -9.34
N GLU A 378 13.93 -28.00 -10.52
CA GLU A 378 15.12 -28.36 -11.32
C GLU A 378 16.43 -28.07 -10.58
N VAL A 379 16.52 -26.92 -9.91
CA VAL A 379 17.71 -26.50 -9.14
C VAL A 379 17.97 -27.41 -7.94
N ILE A 380 16.91 -27.83 -7.24
CA ILE A 380 17.01 -28.70 -6.05
C ILE A 380 17.24 -30.17 -6.44
N GLY A 381 16.93 -30.56 -7.68
CA GLY A 381 17.30 -31.84 -8.31
C GLY A 381 16.34 -32.98 -8.04
#